data_AF-A0A3N4SKZ2-F1
#
_entry.id   AF-A0A3N4SKZ2-F1
#
_cell.length_a   1.000
_cell.length_b   1.000
_cell.length_c   1.000
_cell.angle_alpha   90.00
_cell.angle_beta   90.00
_cell.angle_gamma   90.00
#
_symmetry.space_group_name_H-M   'P 1'
#
loop_
_entity.id
_entity.type
_entity.pdbx_description
1 polymer ?
#
loop_
_entity_poly.entity_id
_entity_poly.type
_entity_poly.pdbx_seq_one_letter_code
_entity_poly.pdbx_strand_id
1 'polypeptide(L)'
;MNVKSRARLGAVVGVAALALGAMAAPAVADPADGSHRLLAGVGSDTTQDVVNGLSETVDGGGTIASYDATGSATIQTRDTGCVINRPNGSSAGIDALRNAVDNNTGCLDFARSSRVPADTSTTDLTWIPFARDAVTVAVRSDSALNNNLNLTTAQLAAIYTCQTTTLNGVTLAPLLPQANSGTRSFFLGQIGVTEAQVGSCVGTMEEHDGRYLTAAGNIAPYSIAKYIAQTSGVVDDIHGATVLGKVNGVSPTKADGTLNVSFPYSRDVYDVVPTSKLSDSVINPTFVGANSSVCAETATIELYGFGAISNCGTTTLKGER
;
A
#
# COMPACT_ATOMS: atom_id res chain seq x y z
N MET A 1 64.10 -7.17 -14.75
CA MET A 1 63.52 -8.36 -14.08
C MET A 1 63.36 -8.04 -12.59
N ASN A 2 62.18 -8.33 -12.04
CA ASN A 2 61.76 -8.25 -10.63
C ASN A 2 61.36 -6.89 -10.02
N VAL A 3 60.03 -6.72 -10.03
CA VAL A 3 59.11 -5.95 -9.18
C VAL A 3 59.49 -5.96 -7.69
N LYS A 4 59.34 -4.83 -6.99
CA LYS A 4 58.72 -4.76 -5.64
C LYS A 4 58.04 -3.39 -5.42
N SER A 5 56.71 -3.42 -5.32
CA SER A 5 55.87 -2.31 -4.86
C SER A 5 56.10 -2.04 -3.36
N ARG A 6 55.92 -0.78 -2.94
CA ARG A 6 55.77 -0.41 -1.53
C ARG A 6 54.50 0.42 -1.36
N ALA A 7 53.65 -0.11 -0.50
CA ALA A 7 52.33 0.35 -0.13
C ALA A 7 52.33 1.77 0.46
N ARG A 8 51.28 2.54 0.14
CA ARG A 8 50.83 3.67 0.96
C ARG A 8 49.56 3.24 1.68
N LEU A 9 49.62 3.26 3.01
CA LEU A 9 48.48 3.19 3.93
C LEU A 9 47.44 4.23 3.51
N GLY A 10 46.21 3.78 3.22
CA GLY A 10 45.03 4.61 3.08
C GLY A 10 44.04 4.24 4.18
N ALA A 11 43.52 5.25 4.86
CA ALA A 11 42.71 5.16 6.07
C ALA A 11 41.47 4.26 5.93
N VAL A 12 41.22 3.47 6.97
CA VAL A 12 39.99 2.72 7.20
C VAL A 12 38.90 3.72 7.57
N VAL A 13 37.95 3.96 6.65
CA VAL A 13 36.62 4.48 6.98
C VAL A 13 35.68 3.29 6.81
N GLY A 14 35.04 2.91 7.92
CA GLY A 14 34.25 1.69 8.04
C GLY A 14 33.11 1.65 7.02
N VAL A 15 33.20 0.70 6.09
CA VAL A 15 32.05 0.21 5.34
C VAL A 15 31.33 -0.75 6.29
N ALA A 16 30.22 -0.31 6.85
CA ALA A 16 29.22 -1.26 7.35
C ALA A 16 28.71 -2.02 6.13
N ALA A 17 29.14 -3.27 5.99
CA ALA A 17 28.66 -4.17 4.96
C ALA A 17 27.17 -4.46 5.22
N LEU A 18 26.29 -3.80 4.46
CA LEU A 18 24.96 -4.33 4.17
C LEU A 18 25.18 -5.61 3.36
N ALA A 19 25.20 -6.74 4.06
CA ALA A 19 25.21 -8.05 3.44
C ALA A 19 23.83 -8.28 2.78
N LEU A 20 23.73 -7.98 1.49
CA LEU A 20 22.74 -8.58 0.59
C LEU A 20 23.02 -10.08 0.47
N GLY A 21 21.97 -10.91 0.50
CA GLY A 21 22.12 -12.29 0.02
C GLY A 21 21.20 -13.35 0.60
N ALA A 22 19.96 -13.04 0.94
CA ALA A 22 18.88 -14.02 0.83
C ALA A 22 17.81 -13.37 -0.03
N MET A 23 17.70 -13.82 -1.28
CA MET A 23 16.49 -13.60 -2.06
C MET A 23 15.40 -14.35 -1.31
N ALA A 24 14.74 -13.70 -0.35
CA ALA A 24 13.50 -14.24 0.19
C ALA A 24 12.59 -14.41 -1.03
N ALA A 25 12.08 -15.61 -1.25
CA ALA A 25 11.04 -15.80 -2.26
C ALA A 25 9.92 -14.79 -1.94
N PRO A 26 9.29 -14.16 -2.95
CA PRO A 26 8.17 -13.27 -2.71
C PRO A 26 7.14 -14.02 -1.87
N ALA A 27 6.64 -13.36 -0.83
CA ALA A 27 5.65 -13.95 0.07
C ALA A 27 4.43 -14.45 -0.74
N VAL A 28 3.90 -15.61 -0.37
CA VAL A 28 2.88 -16.28 -1.17
C VAL A 28 1.51 -15.67 -0.89
N ALA A 29 1.00 -14.89 -1.84
CA ALA A 29 -0.39 -14.49 -1.90
C ALA A 29 -1.30 -15.67 -2.24
N ASP A 30 -2.59 -15.56 -1.90
CA ASP A 30 -3.64 -16.54 -2.24
C ASP A 30 -3.27 -17.98 -1.82
N PRO A 31 -3.30 -18.29 -0.52
CA PRO A 31 -2.98 -19.64 -0.05
C PRO A 31 -3.79 -20.69 -0.81
N ALA A 32 -3.09 -21.69 -1.37
CA ALA A 32 -3.69 -22.74 -2.16
C ALA A 32 -4.73 -23.55 -1.35
N ASP A 33 -5.65 -24.22 -2.04
CA ASP A 33 -6.63 -25.11 -1.41
C ASP A 33 -5.94 -26.12 -0.48
N GLY A 34 -6.42 -26.22 0.77
CA GLY A 34 -5.83 -27.05 1.81
C GLY A 34 -4.65 -26.41 2.56
N SER A 35 -4.29 -25.16 2.26
CA SER A 35 -3.29 -24.36 2.99
C SER A 35 -3.89 -23.08 3.60
N HIS A 36 -5.21 -23.07 3.80
CA HIS A 36 -5.93 -21.99 4.47
C HIS A 36 -5.36 -21.74 5.86
N ARG A 37 -5.31 -20.47 6.24
CA ARG A 37 -4.77 -20.01 7.53
C ARG A 37 -5.91 -19.52 8.42
N LEU A 38 -5.60 -19.29 9.70
CA LEU A 38 -6.62 -19.02 10.73
C LEU A 38 -7.46 -17.76 10.42
N LEU A 39 -6.83 -16.71 9.92
CA LEU A 39 -7.46 -15.42 9.61
C LEU A 39 -7.43 -15.17 8.11
N ALA A 40 -8.57 -15.08 7.45
CA ALA A 40 -8.65 -14.76 6.03
C ALA A 40 -8.94 -13.26 5.81
N GLY A 41 -8.13 -12.62 4.96
CA GLY A 41 -8.31 -11.21 4.62
C GLY A 41 -8.04 -10.83 3.17
N VAL A 42 -8.68 -9.73 2.76
CA VAL A 42 -8.83 -9.24 1.39
C VAL A 42 -8.75 -7.71 1.37
N GLY A 43 -8.74 -7.09 0.19
CA GLY A 43 -9.05 -5.66 0.05
C GLY A 43 -7.93 -4.85 -0.59
N SER A 44 -7.31 -3.96 0.18
CA SER A 44 -6.33 -2.98 -0.30
C SER A 44 -5.15 -3.62 -1.05
N ASP A 45 -4.95 -3.23 -2.31
CA ASP A 45 -3.72 -3.51 -3.06
C ASP A 45 -2.50 -2.85 -2.40
N THR A 46 -2.70 -1.63 -1.86
CA THR A 46 -1.63 -0.85 -1.22
C THR A 46 -0.90 -1.65 -0.16
N THR A 47 -1.60 -2.48 0.59
CA THR A 47 -1.01 -3.23 1.71
C THR A 47 -0.96 -4.74 1.49
N GLN A 48 -1.40 -5.24 0.32
CA GLN A 48 -1.43 -6.69 0.10
C GLN A 48 -0.04 -7.31 0.27
N ASP A 49 0.98 -6.66 -0.28
CA ASP A 49 2.34 -7.21 -0.26
C ASP A 49 2.94 -7.27 1.15
N VAL A 50 2.81 -6.20 1.94
CA VAL A 50 3.31 -6.19 3.31
C VAL A 50 2.54 -7.18 4.17
N VAL A 51 1.23 -7.34 3.96
CA VAL A 51 0.44 -8.33 4.70
C VAL A 51 0.76 -9.75 4.22
N ASN A 52 1.12 -9.96 2.94
CA ASN A 52 1.68 -11.23 2.46
C ASN A 52 3.01 -11.51 3.18
N GLY A 53 3.91 -10.52 3.30
CA GLY A 53 5.14 -10.65 4.07
C GLY A 53 4.90 -11.00 5.55
N LEU A 54 4.02 -10.25 6.21
CA LEU A 54 3.59 -10.52 7.59
C LEU A 54 2.98 -11.90 7.75
N SER A 55 2.31 -12.40 6.70
CA SER A 55 1.69 -13.72 6.72
C SER A 55 2.70 -14.86 6.91
N GLU A 56 3.95 -14.65 6.48
CA GLU A 56 5.06 -15.60 6.63
C GLU A 56 5.82 -15.45 7.95
N THR A 57 5.82 -14.24 8.55
CA THR A 57 6.62 -13.96 9.74
C THR A 57 5.81 -14.01 11.04
N VAL A 58 4.56 -13.54 11.02
CA VAL A 58 3.65 -13.56 12.18
C VAL A 58 3.43 -15.01 12.64
N ASP A 59 3.72 -15.23 13.92
CA ASP A 59 3.57 -16.51 14.63
C ASP A 59 4.27 -17.71 13.96
N GLY A 60 5.32 -17.45 13.17
CA GLY A 60 6.06 -18.48 12.43
C GLY A 60 5.36 -18.98 11.16
N GLY A 61 4.38 -18.23 10.66
CA GLY A 61 3.60 -18.56 9.48
C GLY A 61 2.38 -19.43 9.80
N GLY A 62 1.23 -19.09 9.22
CA GLY A 62 -0.01 -19.89 9.37
C GLY A 62 -1.17 -19.20 10.09
N THR A 63 -0.96 -18.01 10.66
CA THR A 63 -2.05 -17.22 11.26
C THR A 63 -2.82 -16.44 10.21
N ILE A 64 -2.13 -15.66 9.37
CA ILE A 64 -2.77 -14.74 8.41
C ILE A 64 -2.76 -15.35 7.02
N ALA A 65 -3.92 -15.48 6.38
CA ALA A 65 -4.11 -15.69 4.94
C ALA A 65 -4.47 -14.36 4.29
N SER A 66 -3.62 -13.89 3.38
CA SER A 66 -3.82 -12.66 2.64
C SER A 66 -4.08 -12.99 1.17
N TYR A 67 -5.28 -12.63 0.70
CA TYR A 67 -5.68 -12.79 -0.70
C TYR A 67 -5.51 -11.48 -1.42
N ASP A 68 -4.83 -11.50 -2.56
CA ASP A 68 -4.47 -10.28 -3.31
C ASP A 68 -5.68 -9.59 -3.93
N ALA A 69 -5.56 -8.29 -4.19
CA ALA A 69 -6.63 -7.49 -4.79
C ALA A 69 -6.88 -7.85 -6.27
N THR A 70 -5.87 -8.41 -6.93
CA THR A 70 -5.90 -8.84 -8.34
C THR A 70 -5.60 -10.34 -8.46
N GLY A 71 -5.87 -10.94 -9.63
CA GLY A 71 -5.74 -12.38 -9.86
C GLY A 71 -7.03 -12.99 -10.40
N SER A 72 -7.36 -14.20 -9.96
CA SER A 72 -8.60 -14.90 -10.35
C SER A 72 -9.85 -14.09 -10.00
N ALA A 73 -10.93 -14.23 -10.79
CA ALA A 73 -12.19 -13.52 -10.54
C ALA A 73 -12.83 -13.84 -9.18
N THR A 74 -12.60 -15.05 -8.68
CA THR A 74 -13.07 -15.53 -7.39
C THR A 74 -11.91 -16.08 -6.57
N ILE A 75 -12.06 -16.04 -5.25
CA ILE A 75 -11.17 -16.67 -4.27
C ILE A 75 -11.97 -17.59 -3.37
N GLN A 76 -11.33 -18.64 -2.87
CA GLN A 76 -11.86 -19.50 -1.83
C GLN A 76 -11.07 -19.24 -0.55
N THR A 77 -11.76 -18.81 0.52
CA THR A 77 -11.09 -18.35 1.75
C THR A 77 -11.06 -19.39 2.87
N ARG A 78 -11.68 -20.55 2.65
CA ARG A 78 -11.77 -21.68 3.60
C ARG A 78 -11.70 -23.01 2.85
N ASP A 79 -11.31 -24.08 3.55
CA ASP A 79 -11.23 -25.43 2.98
C ASP A 79 -12.54 -25.93 2.36
N THR A 80 -13.68 -25.45 2.85
CA THR A 80 -15.01 -25.81 2.33
C THR A 80 -15.90 -24.58 2.24
N GLY A 81 -16.55 -24.38 1.10
CA GLY A 81 -17.41 -23.22 0.86
C GLY A 81 -16.62 -21.93 0.70
N CYS A 82 -17.23 -20.79 1.05
CA CYS A 82 -16.58 -19.47 1.04
C CYS A 82 -15.84 -19.09 -0.25
N VAL A 83 -16.46 -19.42 -1.39
CA VAL A 83 -16.07 -18.87 -2.69
C VAL A 83 -16.72 -17.51 -2.86
N ILE A 84 -15.92 -16.46 -2.90
CA ILE A 84 -16.38 -15.07 -3.04
C ILE A 84 -15.74 -14.41 -4.26
N ASN A 85 -16.39 -13.39 -4.80
CA ASN A 85 -15.77 -12.51 -5.80
C ASN A 85 -14.55 -11.83 -5.18
N ARG A 86 -13.43 -11.78 -5.91
CA ARG A 86 -12.18 -11.18 -5.43
C ARG A 86 -12.38 -9.68 -5.18
N PRO A 87 -12.22 -9.18 -3.94
CA PRO A 87 -12.35 -7.75 -3.68
C PRO A 87 -11.12 -6.99 -4.16
N ASN A 88 -11.29 -6.09 -5.13
CA ASN A 88 -10.22 -5.22 -5.62
C ASN A 88 -10.31 -3.82 -4.98
N GLY A 89 -9.43 -3.55 -4.01
CA GLY A 89 -9.30 -2.26 -3.34
C GLY A 89 -9.90 -2.24 -1.93
N SER A 90 -9.56 -1.18 -1.17
CA SER A 90 -9.97 -1.05 0.24
C SER A 90 -11.49 -1.05 0.43
N SER A 91 -12.24 -0.33 -0.41
CA SER A 91 -13.70 -0.25 -0.29
C SER A 91 -14.35 -1.60 -0.58
N ALA A 92 -13.89 -2.30 -1.62
CA ALA A 92 -14.39 -3.63 -1.95
C ALA A 92 -14.11 -4.64 -0.81
N GLY A 93 -12.92 -4.59 -0.20
CA GLY A 93 -12.55 -5.46 0.92
C GLY A 93 -13.39 -5.21 2.17
N ILE A 94 -13.59 -3.94 2.54
CA ILE A 94 -14.43 -3.55 3.68
C ILE A 94 -15.89 -3.97 3.44
N ASP A 95 -16.41 -3.76 2.23
CA ASP A 95 -17.76 -4.16 1.86
C ASP A 95 -17.94 -5.69 1.91
N ALA A 96 -16.93 -6.45 1.46
CA ALA A 96 -16.93 -7.91 1.53
C ALA A 96 -16.91 -8.41 2.99
N LEU A 97 -16.08 -7.81 3.85
CA LEU A 97 -16.03 -8.14 5.28
C LEU A 97 -17.36 -7.83 5.98
N ARG A 98 -17.92 -6.64 5.76
CA ARG A 98 -19.25 -6.29 6.31
C ARG A 98 -20.31 -7.29 5.86
N ASN A 99 -20.38 -7.60 4.57
CA ASN A 99 -21.33 -8.59 4.06
C ASN A 99 -21.12 -9.96 4.73
N ALA A 100 -19.87 -10.37 4.98
CA ALA A 100 -19.57 -11.61 5.68
C ALA A 100 -20.04 -11.59 7.14
N VAL A 101 -19.95 -10.45 7.82
CA VAL A 101 -20.42 -10.20 9.20
C VAL A 101 -21.96 -10.19 9.26
N ASP A 102 -22.61 -9.38 8.43
CA ASP A 102 -24.08 -9.23 8.42
C ASP A 102 -24.80 -10.54 8.14
N ASN A 103 -24.22 -11.36 7.27
CA ASN A 103 -24.76 -12.66 6.90
C ASN A 103 -24.16 -13.81 7.73
N ASN A 104 -23.32 -13.50 8.73
CA ASN A 104 -22.66 -14.46 9.62
C ASN A 104 -22.04 -15.66 8.89
N THR A 105 -21.35 -15.39 7.77
CA THR A 105 -20.84 -16.45 6.87
C THR A 105 -19.55 -17.07 7.38
N GLY A 106 -18.76 -16.33 8.17
CA GLY A 106 -17.41 -16.74 8.58
C GLY A 106 -16.39 -16.78 7.45
N CYS A 107 -16.70 -16.24 6.26
CA CYS A 107 -15.81 -16.32 5.10
C CYS A 107 -14.65 -15.31 5.13
N LEU A 108 -14.72 -14.27 5.95
CA LEU A 108 -13.65 -13.28 6.11
C LEU A 108 -13.52 -12.91 7.59
N ASP A 109 -12.29 -12.67 8.02
CA ASP A 109 -11.98 -12.25 9.40
C ASP A 109 -11.49 -10.80 9.46
N PHE A 110 -10.83 -10.33 8.40
CA PHE A 110 -10.36 -8.97 8.32
C PHE A 110 -10.36 -8.45 6.87
N ALA A 111 -10.25 -7.13 6.72
CA ALA A 111 -10.05 -6.47 5.45
C ALA A 111 -8.86 -5.53 5.58
N ARG A 112 -8.02 -5.49 4.56
CA ARG A 112 -6.91 -4.54 4.44
C ARG A 112 -7.44 -3.21 3.92
N SER A 113 -7.07 -2.10 4.55
CA SER A 113 -7.49 -0.76 4.13
C SER A 113 -6.35 0.26 4.13
N SER A 114 -6.31 1.07 3.07
CA SER A 114 -5.47 2.27 2.97
C SER A 114 -6.29 3.57 3.08
N ARG A 115 -7.48 3.48 3.66
CA ARG A 115 -8.36 4.62 3.97
C ARG A 115 -9.05 4.44 5.32
N VAL A 116 -9.42 5.57 5.91
CA VAL A 116 -10.30 5.65 7.09
C VAL A 116 -11.74 5.24 6.73
N PRO A 117 -12.60 4.92 7.72
CA PRO A 117 -14.02 4.68 7.49
C PRO A 117 -14.69 5.90 6.82
N ALA A 118 -15.61 5.64 5.91
CA ALA A 118 -16.46 6.65 5.30
C ALA A 118 -17.72 6.93 6.15
N ASP A 119 -18.12 5.98 7.00
CA ASP A 119 -19.22 6.14 7.95
C ASP A 119 -18.74 5.84 9.37
N THR A 120 -18.75 6.84 10.24
CA THR A 120 -18.40 6.69 11.68
C THR A 120 -19.62 6.77 12.58
N SER A 121 -20.84 6.72 12.02
CA SER A 121 -22.08 6.72 12.80
C SER A 121 -22.41 5.33 13.37
N THR A 122 -21.82 4.29 12.78
CA THR A 122 -21.89 2.89 13.24
C THR A 122 -20.54 2.45 13.80
N THR A 123 -20.50 1.26 14.40
CA THR A 123 -19.27 0.74 15.04
C THR A 123 -19.03 -0.74 14.74
N ASP A 124 -19.55 -1.24 13.63
CA ASP A 124 -19.55 -2.68 13.34
C ASP A 124 -18.15 -3.20 12.99
N LEU A 125 -17.30 -2.34 12.43
CA LEU A 125 -15.90 -2.61 12.13
C LEU A 125 -14.96 -1.67 12.91
N THR A 126 -13.75 -2.15 13.17
CA THR A 126 -12.66 -1.41 13.82
C THR A 126 -11.45 -1.37 12.90
N TRP A 127 -10.91 -0.18 12.64
CA TRP A 127 -9.69 0.05 11.87
C TRP A 127 -8.50 0.03 12.81
N ILE A 128 -7.70 -1.03 12.74
CA ILE A 128 -6.52 -1.19 13.57
C ILE A 128 -5.31 -0.77 12.74
N PRO A 129 -4.68 0.39 13.03
CA PRO A 129 -3.55 0.84 12.24
C PRO A 129 -2.32 0.00 12.56
N PHE A 130 -1.52 -0.34 11.54
CA PHE A 130 -0.27 -1.09 11.75
C PHE A 130 0.97 -0.40 11.19
N ALA A 131 0.82 0.47 10.18
CA ALA A 131 1.94 1.16 9.56
C ALA A 131 1.57 2.51 8.94
N ARG A 132 2.58 3.29 8.55
CA ARG A 132 2.48 4.56 7.83
C ARG A 132 2.78 4.34 6.35
N ASP A 133 1.89 4.81 5.50
CA ASP A 133 2.11 5.00 4.06
C ASP A 133 2.05 6.50 3.73
N ALA A 134 2.44 6.87 2.51
CA ALA A 134 2.11 8.15 1.94
C ALA A 134 1.88 8.02 0.44
N VAL A 135 1.01 8.87 -0.12
CA VAL A 135 0.66 8.85 -1.54
C VAL A 135 1.20 10.08 -2.23
N THR A 136 2.04 9.90 -3.24
CA THR A 136 2.48 10.99 -4.11
C THR A 136 1.90 10.81 -5.50
N VAL A 137 2.38 11.57 -6.49
CA VAL A 137 2.13 11.34 -7.91
C VAL A 137 3.34 10.72 -8.58
N ALA A 138 3.09 9.81 -9.52
CA ALA A 138 4.07 9.24 -10.41
C ALA A 138 3.86 9.74 -11.83
N VAL A 139 4.96 9.92 -12.56
CA VAL A 139 4.98 10.19 -14.02
C VAL A 139 6.04 9.30 -14.65
N ARG A 140 6.11 9.25 -15.98
CA ARG A 140 7.20 8.55 -16.67
C ARG A 140 8.52 9.28 -16.51
N SER A 141 9.60 8.53 -16.30
CA SER A 141 10.96 9.05 -16.14
C SER A 141 11.47 9.80 -17.38
N ASP A 142 11.03 9.39 -18.57
CA ASP A 142 11.36 9.97 -19.88
C ASP A 142 10.45 11.12 -20.31
N SER A 143 9.44 11.47 -19.52
CA SER A 143 8.52 12.58 -19.82
C SER A 143 9.10 13.93 -19.41
N ALA A 144 8.77 14.99 -20.16
CA ALA A 144 9.04 16.35 -19.73
C ALA A 144 8.27 16.77 -18.45
N LEU A 145 7.25 16.00 -18.03
CA LEU A 145 6.64 16.16 -16.70
C LEU A 145 7.64 15.92 -15.57
N ASN A 146 8.63 15.06 -15.77
CA ASN A 146 9.68 14.76 -14.79
C ASN A 146 10.70 15.90 -14.62
N ASN A 147 10.67 16.93 -15.47
CA ASN A 147 11.58 18.08 -15.35
C ASN A 147 11.23 18.91 -14.11
N ASN A 148 11.97 18.68 -13.01
CA ASN A 148 11.73 19.26 -11.68
C ASN A 148 10.30 18.99 -11.18
N LEU A 149 9.88 17.71 -11.21
CA LEU A 149 8.54 17.27 -10.80
C LEU A 149 8.24 17.63 -9.34
N ASN A 150 7.57 18.76 -9.17
CA ASN A 150 7.13 19.29 -7.89
C ASN A 150 5.80 20.01 -8.09
N LEU A 151 4.70 19.37 -7.69
CA LEU A 151 3.36 19.91 -7.86
C LEU A 151 2.80 20.41 -6.55
N THR A 152 2.07 21.51 -6.59
CA THR A 152 1.28 21.96 -5.44
C THR A 152 -0.04 21.20 -5.37
N THR A 153 -0.64 21.14 -4.18
CA THR A 153 -1.99 20.57 -4.01
C THR A 153 -3.01 21.20 -4.97
N ALA A 154 -2.93 22.52 -5.18
CA ALA A 154 -3.83 23.23 -6.10
C ALA A 154 -3.60 22.85 -7.57
N GLN A 155 -2.35 22.64 -7.98
CA GLN A 155 -2.05 22.14 -9.34
C GLN A 155 -2.60 20.73 -9.53
N LEU A 156 -2.44 19.85 -8.55
CA LEU A 156 -3.03 18.50 -8.62
C LEU A 156 -4.56 18.58 -8.73
N ALA A 157 -5.24 19.39 -7.91
CA ALA A 157 -6.67 19.61 -8.02
C ALA A 157 -7.08 20.09 -9.43
N ALA A 158 -6.35 21.05 -10.01
CA ALA A 158 -6.63 21.57 -11.34
C ALA A 158 -6.39 20.51 -12.45
N ILE A 159 -5.41 19.63 -12.30
CA ILE A 159 -5.14 18.52 -13.23
C ILE A 159 -6.29 17.51 -13.19
N TYR A 160 -6.68 17.04 -12.01
CA TYR A 160 -7.70 15.98 -11.86
C TYR A 160 -9.15 16.48 -12.05
N THR A 161 -9.36 17.80 -12.07
CA THR A 161 -10.62 18.44 -12.50
C THR A 161 -10.58 18.89 -13.97
N CYS A 162 -9.51 18.56 -14.71
CA CYS A 162 -9.29 18.92 -16.11
C CYS A 162 -9.28 20.42 -16.43
N GLN A 163 -9.03 21.26 -15.42
CA GLN A 163 -8.80 22.70 -15.60
C GLN A 163 -7.40 22.98 -16.17
N THR A 164 -6.40 22.18 -15.77
CA THR A 164 -5.06 22.18 -16.35
C THR A 164 -4.91 20.97 -17.25
N THR A 165 -4.76 21.20 -18.55
CA THR A 165 -4.67 20.14 -19.58
C THR A 165 -3.28 20.03 -20.21
N THR A 166 -2.37 20.94 -19.89
CA THR A 166 -0.97 20.88 -20.32
C THR A 166 -0.03 21.26 -19.18
N LEU A 167 1.14 20.62 -19.11
CA LEU A 167 2.21 20.95 -18.17
C LEU A 167 3.55 20.63 -18.82
N ASN A 168 4.54 21.52 -18.67
CA ASN A 168 5.88 21.36 -19.29
C ASN A 168 5.84 21.05 -20.80
N GLY A 169 4.86 21.62 -21.52
CA GLY A 169 4.68 21.39 -22.96
C GLY A 169 4.07 20.04 -23.34
N VAL A 170 3.64 19.24 -22.37
CA VAL A 170 2.99 17.93 -22.58
C VAL A 170 1.50 18.04 -22.29
N THR A 171 0.68 17.46 -23.15
CA THR A 171 -0.76 17.28 -22.88
C THR A 171 -0.95 16.26 -21.77
N LEU A 172 -1.65 16.65 -20.71
CA LEU A 172 -1.91 15.83 -19.55
C LEU A 172 -3.00 14.79 -19.84
N ALA A 173 -2.74 13.56 -19.39
CA ALA A 173 -3.67 12.44 -19.41
C ALA A 173 -3.66 11.79 -18.01
N PRO A 174 -4.23 12.48 -17.00
CA PRO A 174 -4.23 11.98 -15.63
C PRO A 174 -4.96 10.64 -15.52
N LEU A 175 -4.50 9.79 -14.61
CA LEU A 175 -5.09 8.48 -14.34
C LEU A 175 -5.41 8.40 -12.84
N LEU A 176 -6.54 7.78 -12.51
CA LEU A 176 -6.84 7.37 -11.15
C LEU A 176 -7.01 5.85 -11.10
N PRO A 177 -6.77 5.23 -9.94
CA PRO A 177 -7.28 3.90 -9.69
C PRO A 177 -8.81 3.80 -9.87
N GLN A 178 -9.30 2.57 -9.96
CA GLN A 178 -10.71 2.20 -9.95
C GLN A 178 -11.51 2.81 -8.78
N ALA A 179 -12.83 2.93 -8.93
CA ALA A 179 -13.73 3.63 -8.00
C ALA A 179 -13.75 3.10 -6.55
N ASN A 180 -13.24 1.89 -6.30
CA ASN A 180 -13.19 1.25 -4.97
C ASN A 180 -11.78 1.27 -4.33
N SER A 181 -10.83 1.98 -4.94
CA SER A 181 -9.47 2.11 -4.44
C SER A 181 -9.40 3.04 -3.23
N GLY A 182 -8.75 2.56 -2.17
CA GLY A 182 -8.42 3.38 -1.01
C GLY A 182 -7.45 4.51 -1.36
N THR A 183 -6.51 4.25 -2.28
CA THR A 183 -5.58 5.27 -2.82
C THR A 183 -6.31 6.38 -3.55
N ARG A 184 -7.29 6.06 -4.40
CA ARG A 184 -8.13 7.05 -5.08
C ARG A 184 -8.87 7.92 -4.06
N SER A 185 -9.62 7.31 -3.14
CA SER A 185 -10.39 8.07 -2.14
C SER A 185 -9.49 8.96 -1.29
N PHE A 186 -8.35 8.45 -0.83
CA PHE A 186 -7.40 9.22 -0.04
C PHE A 186 -6.81 10.39 -0.82
N PHE A 187 -6.27 10.13 -2.03
CA PHE A 187 -5.62 11.14 -2.86
C PHE A 187 -6.58 12.27 -3.24
N LEU A 188 -7.80 11.93 -3.68
CA LEU A 188 -8.83 12.92 -4.01
C LEU A 188 -9.18 13.80 -2.79
N GLY A 189 -9.30 13.21 -1.61
CA GLY A 189 -9.48 13.95 -0.36
C GLY A 189 -8.33 14.93 -0.06
N GLN A 190 -7.07 14.50 -0.27
CA GLN A 190 -5.89 15.36 -0.05
C GLN A 190 -5.84 16.57 -0.99
N ILE A 191 -6.30 16.41 -2.23
CA ILE A 191 -6.33 17.50 -3.22
C ILE A 191 -7.64 18.31 -3.19
N GLY A 192 -8.58 17.98 -2.29
CA GLY A 192 -9.84 18.69 -2.15
C GLY A 192 -10.81 18.49 -3.32
N VAL A 193 -10.71 17.35 -4.01
CA VAL A 193 -11.56 16.98 -5.15
C VAL A 193 -12.50 15.87 -4.71
N THR A 194 -13.79 16.00 -5.00
CA THR A 194 -14.78 14.94 -4.81
C THR A 194 -14.88 14.07 -6.05
N GLU A 195 -15.39 12.85 -5.91
CA GLU A 195 -15.64 11.95 -7.05
C GLU A 195 -16.45 12.61 -8.18
N ALA A 196 -17.46 13.43 -7.83
CA ALA A 196 -18.29 14.13 -8.80
C ALA A 196 -17.54 15.27 -9.55
N GLN A 197 -16.41 15.72 -9.02
CA GLN A 197 -15.58 16.77 -9.62
C GLN A 197 -14.45 16.19 -10.49
N VAL A 198 -14.21 14.88 -10.47
CA VAL A 198 -13.22 14.22 -11.32
C VAL A 198 -13.58 14.49 -12.78
N GLY A 199 -12.67 15.14 -13.51
CA GLY A 199 -12.95 15.58 -14.86
C GLY A 199 -12.87 14.45 -15.89
N SER A 200 -13.50 14.66 -17.05
CA SER A 200 -13.62 13.65 -18.11
C SER A 200 -12.30 13.28 -18.81
N CYS A 201 -11.23 14.06 -18.60
CA CYS A 201 -9.88 13.74 -19.08
C CYS A 201 -9.17 12.67 -18.23
N VAL A 202 -9.72 12.32 -17.07
CA VAL A 202 -9.10 11.36 -16.15
C VAL A 202 -9.42 9.93 -16.58
N GLY A 203 -8.38 9.18 -16.96
CA GLY A 203 -8.49 7.75 -17.26
C GLY A 203 -8.42 6.87 -16.00
N THR A 204 -8.45 5.56 -16.21
CA THR A 204 -8.34 4.56 -15.13
C THR A 204 -7.06 3.76 -15.25
N MET A 205 -6.49 3.36 -14.12
CA MET A 205 -5.39 2.40 -14.00
C MET A 205 -5.65 1.41 -12.86
N GLU A 206 -4.89 0.32 -12.80
CA GLU A 206 -4.82 -0.50 -11.59
C GLU A 206 -3.97 0.19 -10.52
N GLU A 207 -4.26 -0.02 -9.23
CA GLU A 207 -3.50 0.57 -8.13
C GLU A 207 -2.01 0.23 -8.23
N HIS A 208 -1.15 1.25 -8.11
CA HIS A 208 0.30 1.09 -7.99
C HIS A 208 0.96 0.23 -9.07
N ASP A 209 0.38 0.22 -10.27
CA ASP A 209 0.95 -0.41 -11.46
C ASP A 209 1.44 0.67 -12.44
N GLY A 210 2.74 0.94 -12.40
CA GLY A 210 3.37 1.95 -13.23
C GLY A 210 3.38 1.61 -14.73
N ARG A 211 3.08 0.36 -15.12
CA ARG A 211 3.01 -0.05 -16.53
C ARG A 211 1.82 0.59 -17.28
N TYR A 212 0.83 1.11 -16.56
CA TYR A 212 -0.27 1.91 -17.13
C TYR A 212 0.17 3.30 -17.59
N LEU A 213 1.33 3.81 -17.14
CA LEU A 213 1.84 5.12 -17.55
C LEU A 213 2.59 5.01 -18.90
N THR A 214 1.83 4.81 -19.97
CA THR A 214 2.36 4.55 -21.31
C THR A 214 2.61 5.82 -22.15
N ALA A 215 1.93 6.92 -21.84
CA ALA A 215 2.04 8.19 -22.55
C ALA A 215 2.81 9.24 -21.72
N ALA A 216 3.52 10.15 -22.40
CA ALA A 216 4.28 11.23 -21.75
C ALA A 216 3.42 12.09 -20.81
N GLY A 217 2.13 12.23 -21.12
CA GLY A 217 1.16 12.98 -20.33
C GLY A 217 0.60 12.28 -19.10
N ASN A 218 0.91 10.99 -18.91
CA ASN A 218 0.33 10.26 -17.79
C ASN A 218 0.93 10.71 -16.46
N ILE A 219 0.02 10.96 -15.52
CA ILE A 219 0.28 11.27 -14.12
C ILE A 219 -0.76 10.53 -13.28
N ALA A 220 -0.33 9.88 -12.21
CA ALA A 220 -1.22 9.07 -11.38
C ALA A 220 -0.82 9.12 -9.91
N PRO A 221 -1.75 8.95 -8.95
CA PRO A 221 -1.37 8.75 -7.57
C PRO A 221 -0.66 7.41 -7.38
N TYR A 222 0.32 7.36 -6.49
CA TYR A 222 1.13 6.15 -6.22
C TYR A 222 1.52 6.10 -4.75
N SER A 223 1.39 4.94 -4.12
CA SER A 223 1.87 4.69 -2.76
C SER A 223 3.39 4.67 -2.76
N ILE A 224 3.99 5.48 -1.91
CA ILE A 224 5.44 5.57 -1.77
C ILE A 224 5.97 4.25 -1.22
N ALA A 225 5.27 3.61 -0.26
CA ALA A 225 5.69 2.32 0.28
C ALA A 225 5.72 1.21 -0.81
N LYS A 226 4.66 1.11 -1.63
CA LYS A 226 4.61 0.15 -2.75
C LYS A 226 5.71 0.40 -3.78
N TYR A 227 5.96 1.65 -4.14
CA TYR A 227 7.06 2.00 -5.03
C TYR A 227 8.42 1.58 -4.45
N ILE A 228 8.65 1.80 -3.15
CA ILE A 228 9.88 1.37 -2.46
C ILE A 228 10.01 -0.16 -2.52
N ALA A 229 8.97 -0.91 -2.16
CA ALA A 229 9.00 -2.38 -2.19
C ALA A 229 9.29 -2.94 -3.60
N GLN A 230 8.69 -2.35 -4.64
CA GLN A 230 8.93 -2.73 -6.03
C GLN A 230 10.37 -2.43 -6.45
N THR A 231 10.84 -1.21 -6.20
CA THR A 231 12.18 -0.77 -6.65
C THR A 231 13.33 -1.32 -5.81
N SER A 232 13.06 -1.79 -4.59
CA SER A 232 14.04 -2.51 -3.75
C SER A 232 14.09 -4.01 -4.03
N GLY A 233 13.19 -4.53 -4.88
CA GLY A 233 13.13 -5.94 -5.25
C GLY A 233 12.55 -6.85 -4.17
N VAL A 234 11.79 -6.29 -3.22
CA VAL A 234 11.08 -7.07 -2.18
C VAL A 234 9.82 -7.73 -2.76
N VAL A 235 9.25 -7.13 -3.81
CA VAL A 235 8.12 -7.67 -4.58
C VAL A 235 8.41 -7.58 -6.07
N ASP A 236 7.53 -8.20 -6.87
CA ASP A 236 7.57 -8.08 -8.31
C ASP A 236 7.56 -6.62 -8.75
N ASP A 237 8.53 -6.28 -9.60
CA ASP A 237 8.69 -4.92 -10.05
C ASP A 237 7.72 -4.60 -11.20
N ILE A 238 6.63 -3.91 -10.85
CA ILE A 238 5.65 -3.36 -11.79
C ILE A 238 5.65 -1.83 -11.84
N HIS A 239 6.68 -1.15 -11.30
CA HIS A 239 6.76 0.31 -11.36
C HIS A 239 7.02 0.83 -12.78
N GLY A 240 7.46 -0.06 -13.69
CA GLY A 240 7.69 0.26 -15.09
C GLY A 240 8.78 1.32 -15.24
N ALA A 241 8.47 2.40 -15.96
CA ALA A 241 9.39 3.53 -16.13
C ALA A 241 9.04 4.71 -15.22
N THR A 242 8.22 4.49 -14.18
CA THR A 242 7.69 5.60 -13.38
C THR A 242 8.70 6.13 -12.37
N VAL A 243 8.57 7.41 -12.04
CA VAL A 243 9.31 8.07 -10.98
C VAL A 243 8.35 8.92 -10.15
N LEU A 244 8.66 9.02 -8.86
CA LEU A 244 7.83 9.73 -7.90
C LEU A 244 8.11 11.23 -7.89
N GLY A 245 7.06 12.02 -7.81
CA GLY A 245 7.11 13.48 -7.71
C GLY A 245 7.18 14.01 -6.29
N LYS A 246 7.63 15.26 -6.17
CA LYS A 246 7.47 16.05 -4.95
C LYS A 246 6.08 16.66 -4.92
N VAL A 247 5.58 16.89 -3.71
CA VAL A 247 4.37 17.69 -3.49
C VAL A 247 4.65 18.79 -2.49
N ASN A 248 4.27 20.03 -2.85
CA ASN A 248 4.51 21.22 -2.04
C ASN A 248 5.99 21.36 -1.60
N GLY A 249 6.93 20.97 -2.46
CA GLY A 249 8.37 21.01 -2.19
C GLY A 249 8.92 19.85 -1.36
N VAL A 250 8.09 18.94 -0.86
CA VAL A 250 8.51 17.82 -0.01
C VAL A 250 8.79 16.59 -0.87
N SER A 251 9.96 15.98 -0.69
CA SER A 251 10.34 14.73 -1.38
C SER A 251 9.59 13.52 -0.81
N PRO A 252 9.17 12.56 -1.66
CA PRO A 252 8.44 11.35 -1.22
C PRO A 252 9.32 10.40 -0.41
N THR A 253 10.61 10.33 -0.73
CA THR A 253 11.60 9.50 -0.04
C THR A 253 12.68 10.35 0.62
N LYS A 254 13.32 9.79 1.63
CA LYS A 254 14.56 10.31 2.22
C LYS A 254 15.76 9.98 1.32
N ALA A 255 16.92 10.54 1.67
CA ALA A 255 18.16 10.30 0.91
C ALA A 255 18.62 8.84 0.90
N ASP A 256 18.23 8.06 1.91
CA ASP A 256 18.49 6.61 2.01
C ASP A 256 17.49 5.75 1.25
N GLY A 257 16.52 6.36 0.54
CA GLY A 257 15.49 5.67 -0.23
C GLY A 257 14.26 5.26 0.60
N THR A 258 14.27 5.43 1.92
CA THR A 258 13.13 5.08 2.78
C THR A 258 12.00 6.11 2.69
N LEU A 259 10.81 5.73 3.15
CA LEU A 259 9.64 6.59 3.20
C LEU A 259 9.93 7.89 3.97
N ASN A 260 9.62 9.04 3.37
CA ASN A 260 9.55 10.28 4.10
C ASN A 260 8.20 10.38 4.84
N VAL A 261 8.16 9.95 6.10
CA VAL A 261 6.94 10.00 6.93
C VAL A 261 6.41 11.43 7.17
N SER A 262 7.20 12.46 6.87
CA SER A 262 6.77 13.87 6.89
C SER A 262 6.17 14.35 5.55
N PHE A 263 6.00 13.47 4.56
CA PHE A 263 5.34 13.80 3.31
C PHE A 263 3.89 14.27 3.58
N PRO A 264 3.39 15.33 2.91
CA PRO A 264 2.13 15.96 3.27
C PRO A 264 0.91 15.04 3.12
N TYR A 265 0.94 14.09 2.19
CA TYR A 265 -0.15 13.14 1.95
C TYR A 265 0.15 11.80 2.63
N SER A 266 0.43 11.85 3.93
CA SER A 266 0.68 10.65 4.74
C SER A 266 -0.60 10.09 5.34
N ARG A 267 -0.66 8.77 5.51
CA ARG A 267 -1.81 8.05 6.07
C ARG A 267 -1.37 6.84 6.87
N ASP A 268 -2.12 6.53 7.92
CA ASP A 268 -2.02 5.18 8.48
C ASP A 268 -2.71 4.20 7.53
N VAL A 269 -2.26 2.95 7.56
CA VAL A 269 -2.91 1.82 6.90
C VAL A 269 -3.35 0.82 7.96
N TYR A 270 -4.39 0.06 7.65
CA TYR A 270 -5.20 -0.63 8.65
C TYR A 270 -5.48 -2.08 8.28
N ASP A 271 -5.47 -2.93 9.30
CA ASP A 271 -6.22 -4.18 9.31
C ASP A 271 -7.58 -3.89 9.97
N VAL A 272 -8.65 -4.08 9.21
CA VAL A 272 -10.02 -3.81 9.62
C VAL A 272 -10.67 -5.11 10.07
N VAL A 273 -11.15 -5.16 11.31
CA VAL A 273 -11.77 -6.36 11.89
C VAL A 273 -13.19 -6.07 12.36
N PRO A 274 -14.07 -7.08 12.49
CA PRO A 274 -15.36 -6.91 13.17
C PRO A 274 -15.13 -6.48 14.61
N THR A 275 -15.79 -5.39 15.04
CA THR A 275 -15.63 -4.85 16.40
C THR A 275 -16.02 -5.86 17.47
N SER A 276 -17.01 -6.72 17.18
CA SER A 276 -17.45 -7.81 18.07
C SER A 276 -16.39 -8.88 18.27
N LYS A 277 -15.36 -8.96 17.40
CA LYS A 277 -14.27 -9.92 17.46
C LYS A 277 -12.97 -9.36 18.05
N LEU A 278 -12.97 -8.15 18.64
CA LEU A 278 -11.75 -7.59 19.25
C LEU A 278 -11.19 -8.41 20.42
N SER A 279 -12.00 -9.28 21.04
CA SER A 279 -11.56 -10.22 22.09
C SER A 279 -11.46 -11.67 21.61
N ASP A 280 -11.58 -11.92 20.30
CA ASP A 280 -11.39 -13.25 19.72
C ASP A 280 -9.95 -13.74 19.95
N SER A 281 -9.79 -15.04 20.24
CA SER A 281 -8.51 -15.62 20.68
C SER A 281 -7.42 -15.62 19.61
N VAL A 282 -7.77 -15.38 18.34
CA VAL A 282 -6.80 -15.27 17.24
C VAL A 282 -6.66 -13.81 16.80
N ILE A 283 -7.76 -13.08 16.60
CA ILE A 283 -7.71 -11.66 16.19
C ILE A 283 -7.01 -10.78 17.22
N ASN A 284 -7.29 -10.97 18.51
CA ASN A 284 -6.74 -10.14 19.56
C ASN A 284 -5.20 -10.18 19.60
N PRO A 285 -4.53 -11.34 19.76
CA PRO A 285 -3.08 -11.38 19.77
C PRO A 285 -2.45 -10.97 18.43
N THR A 286 -3.14 -11.21 17.31
CA THR A 286 -2.60 -10.88 15.97
C THR A 286 -2.54 -9.38 15.72
N PHE A 287 -3.63 -8.66 16.00
CA PHE A 287 -3.78 -7.25 15.58
C PHE A 287 -3.88 -6.26 16.74
N VAL A 288 -4.45 -6.64 17.89
CA VAL A 288 -4.90 -5.69 18.91
C VAL A 288 -3.81 -5.35 19.93
N GLY A 289 -3.55 -4.06 20.08
CA GLY A 289 -2.60 -3.49 21.04
C GLY A 289 -1.18 -3.38 20.50
N ALA A 290 -0.36 -2.53 21.14
CA ALA A 290 1.00 -2.23 20.69
C ALA A 290 1.95 -3.45 20.73
N ASN A 291 1.57 -4.52 21.43
CA ASN A 291 2.33 -5.77 21.54
C ASN A 291 1.74 -6.89 20.68
N SER A 292 0.80 -6.59 19.77
CA SER A 292 0.26 -7.59 18.86
C SER A 292 1.35 -8.15 17.93
N SER A 293 1.16 -9.37 17.42
CA SER A 293 2.14 -10.01 16.56
C SER A 293 2.46 -9.15 15.33
N VAL A 294 1.46 -8.51 14.71
CA VAL A 294 1.69 -7.57 13.59
C VAL A 294 2.51 -6.34 14.01
N CYS A 295 2.23 -5.75 15.18
CA CYS A 295 2.99 -4.59 15.64
C CYS A 295 4.43 -4.92 16.05
N ALA A 296 4.73 -6.18 16.38
CA ALA A 296 6.07 -6.64 16.66
C ALA A 296 6.94 -6.79 15.39
N GLU A 297 6.33 -6.96 14.22
CA GLU A 297 6.98 -7.23 12.93
C GLU A 297 7.48 -5.96 12.21
N THR A 298 8.13 -5.06 12.96
CA THR A 298 8.60 -3.76 12.44
C THR A 298 9.59 -3.90 11.29
N ALA A 299 10.50 -4.88 11.36
CA ALA A 299 11.48 -5.13 10.30
C ALA A 299 10.80 -5.54 8.98
N THR A 300 9.75 -6.36 9.05
CA THR A 300 8.95 -6.77 7.89
C THR A 300 8.19 -5.57 7.32
N ILE A 301 7.55 -4.78 8.17
CA ILE A 301 6.83 -3.55 7.76
C ILE A 301 7.77 -2.58 7.02
N GLU A 302 8.95 -2.32 7.58
CA GLU A 302 9.95 -1.41 6.99
C GLU A 302 10.57 -1.96 5.71
N LEU A 303 10.79 -3.28 5.63
CA LEU A 303 11.30 -3.96 4.42
C LEU A 303 10.38 -3.70 3.22
N TYR A 304 9.06 -3.73 3.43
CA TYR A 304 8.05 -3.41 2.42
C TYR A 304 7.82 -1.90 2.22
N GLY A 305 8.72 -1.05 2.72
CA GLY A 305 8.74 0.39 2.45
C GLY A 305 7.81 1.24 3.30
N PHE A 306 7.10 0.65 4.27
CA PHE A 306 6.22 1.40 5.18
C PHE A 306 6.99 2.00 6.35
N GLY A 307 6.44 3.06 6.96
CA GLY A 307 6.98 3.66 8.17
C GLY A 307 6.34 3.10 9.43
N ALA A 308 7.09 3.09 10.53
CA ALA A 308 6.55 2.79 11.86
C ALA A 308 5.56 3.86 12.35
N ILE A 309 4.61 3.46 13.20
CA ILE A 309 3.61 4.33 13.82
C ILE A 309 3.54 4.08 15.34
N SER A 310 3.29 5.13 16.12
CA SER A 310 3.18 5.02 17.58
C SER A 310 1.83 4.48 18.06
N ASN A 311 0.81 4.54 17.22
CA ASN A 311 -0.56 4.08 17.49
C ASN A 311 -0.82 2.67 16.94
N CYS A 312 0.21 1.89 16.62
CA CYS A 312 0.05 0.52 16.13
C CYS A 312 -0.86 -0.30 17.07
N GLY A 313 -1.83 -1.02 16.51
CA GLY A 313 -2.73 -1.90 17.26
C GLY A 313 -3.85 -1.18 18.01
N THR A 314 -3.99 0.15 17.89
CA THR A 314 -5.06 0.90 18.56
C THR A 314 -6.44 0.58 17.98
N THR A 315 -7.47 0.55 18.83
CA THR A 315 -8.84 0.13 18.44
C THR A 315 -9.88 1.25 18.59
N THR A 316 -9.42 2.50 18.54
CA THR A 316 -10.26 3.68 18.80
C THR A 316 -11.07 4.10 17.56
N LEU A 317 -10.56 3.80 16.36
CA LEU A 317 -11.22 4.13 15.10
C LEU A 317 -12.21 3.03 14.71
N LYS A 318 -13.50 3.35 14.79
CA LYS A 318 -14.61 2.45 14.46
C LYS A 318 -15.53 3.09 13.44
N GLY A 319 -16.21 2.26 12.67
CA GLY A 319 -17.08 2.71 11.60
C GLY A 319 -17.49 1.58 10.68
N GLU A 320 -17.86 1.99 9.48
CA GLU A 320 -18.17 1.15 8.33
C GLU A 320 -17.80 1.89 7.04
N ARG A 321 -17.91 1.15 5.93
CA ARG A 321 -17.71 1.63 4.55
C ARG A 321 -16.29 2.10 4.31
#